data_AF-A0AAP5BHW0-F1
#
_entry.id   AF-A0AAP5BHW0-F1
#
_cell.length_a   1.000
_cell.length_b   1.000
_cell.length_c   1.000
_cell.angle_alpha   90.00
_cell.angle_beta   90.00
_cell.angle_gamma   90.00
#
_symmetry.space_group_name_H-M   'P 1'
#
loop_
_entity.id
_entity.type
_entity.pdbx_description
1 polymer ?
#
loop_
_entity_poly.entity_id
_entity_poly.type
_entity_poly.pdbx_seq_one_letter_code
_entity_poly.pdbx_strand_id
1 'polypeptide(L)'
;MITVHREFDGVRIEGNQYAVWIHPLSDWREPGDATLSIGVDAISPRWEGWARLTSDVPHEFAAGDVELLETVAGDELRCLCAPHADTPAYRPGFVVTLEPGMRAFLETELPRVERVTHLAAALRTAVEPHLGRTLPEYGWTTLLPHERSALVAIAARDVLNGYPPADAMKYAVMLHDGRWGFSDEGDDPQYAELGAALRQPDVTALLTSAAAPTAADAR
;
A
#
# COMPACT_ATOMS: atom_id res chain seq x y z
N MET A 1 15.71 -5.95 -18.49
CA MET A 1 15.85 -4.62 -17.85
C MET A 1 14.77 -4.56 -16.79
N ILE A 2 15.08 -4.18 -15.55
CA ILE A 2 14.05 -4.07 -14.51
C ILE A 2 13.54 -2.63 -14.48
N THR A 3 12.21 -2.46 -14.51
CA THR A 3 11.55 -1.16 -14.46
C THR A 3 10.62 -1.13 -13.26
N VAL A 4 10.59 0.00 -12.54
CA VAL A 4 9.66 0.22 -11.43
C VAL A 4 8.62 1.24 -11.86
N HIS A 5 7.36 0.84 -11.82
CA HIS A 5 6.21 1.69 -12.10
C HIS A 5 5.51 2.01 -10.77
N ARG A 6 5.12 3.27 -10.61
CA ARG A 6 4.16 3.66 -9.56
C ARG A 6 2.78 3.41 -10.13
N GLU A 7 2.06 2.43 -9.58
CA GLU A 7 0.71 2.08 -10.01
C GLU A 7 -0.25 2.24 -8.85
N PHE A 8 -1.31 3.03 -9.06
CA PHE A 8 -2.24 3.42 -8.01
C PHE A 8 -1.50 3.97 -6.78
N ASP A 9 -1.65 3.30 -5.64
CA ASP A 9 -1.05 3.63 -4.36
C ASP A 9 0.12 2.68 -4.00
N GLY A 10 0.56 1.85 -4.94
CA GLY A 10 1.62 0.86 -4.77
C GLY A 10 2.69 0.92 -5.85
N VAL A 11 3.35 -0.22 -6.07
CA VAL A 11 4.42 -0.37 -7.06
C VAL A 11 4.23 -1.62 -7.90
N ARG A 12 4.70 -1.55 -9.14
CA ARG A 12 4.87 -2.70 -10.02
C ARG A 12 6.33 -2.75 -10.47
N ILE A 13 7.02 -3.84 -10.15
CA ILE A 13 8.41 -4.10 -10.53
C ILE A 13 8.39 -5.11 -11.67
N GLU A 14 8.70 -4.64 -12.87
CA GLU A 14 8.56 -5.39 -14.11
C GLU A 14 9.94 -5.82 -14.63
N GLY A 15 10.10 -7.13 -14.79
CA GLY A 15 11.22 -7.79 -15.48
C GLY A 15 10.86 -8.10 -16.92
N ASN A 16 11.60 -9.03 -17.54
CA ASN A 16 11.36 -9.42 -18.93
C ASN A 16 10.19 -10.43 -19.06
N GLN A 17 10.00 -11.27 -18.05
CA GLN A 17 8.99 -12.33 -18.04
C GLN A 17 8.02 -12.19 -16.86
N TYR A 18 8.48 -11.67 -15.73
CA TYR A 18 7.67 -11.54 -14.51
C TYR A 18 7.51 -10.08 -14.09
N ALA A 19 6.35 -9.77 -13.52
CA ALA A 19 6.10 -8.51 -12.85
C ALA A 19 5.53 -8.79 -11.46
N VAL A 20 6.10 -8.16 -10.45
CA VAL A 20 5.60 -8.22 -9.07
C VAL A 20 4.92 -6.91 -8.76
N TRP A 21 3.64 -6.95 -8.38
CA TRP A 21 2.94 -5.78 -7.89
C TRP A 21 2.79 -5.88 -6.36
N ILE A 22 2.92 -4.74 -5.69
CA ILE A 22 2.84 -4.59 -4.24
C ILE A 22 1.96 -3.38 -3.97
N HIS A 23 0.83 -3.60 -3.33
CA HIS A 23 -0.10 -2.55 -2.93
C HIS A 23 -0.26 -2.50 -1.41
N PRO A 24 -0.48 -1.32 -0.83
CA PRO A 24 -0.87 -1.18 0.55
C PRO A 24 -2.32 -1.66 0.77
N LEU A 25 -2.69 -1.89 2.02
CA LEU A 25 -4.04 -2.25 2.43
C LEU A 25 -4.70 -1.10 3.20
N SER A 26 -5.99 -0.85 2.97
CA SER A 26 -6.75 0.18 3.68
C SER A 26 -7.30 -0.27 5.04
N ASP A 27 -7.30 -1.59 5.26
CA ASP A 27 -8.13 -2.23 6.28
C ASP A 27 -7.33 -2.81 7.46
N TRP A 28 -6.02 -2.54 7.51
CA TRP A 28 -5.14 -2.96 8.63
C TRP A 28 -5.61 -2.38 9.97
N ARG A 29 -5.65 -3.20 11.03
CA ARG A 29 -6.16 -2.81 12.35
C ARG A 29 -5.14 -3.03 13.45
N GLU A 30 -4.50 -4.19 13.46
CA GLU A 30 -3.62 -4.58 14.56
C GLU A 30 -2.40 -5.40 14.08
N PRO A 31 -1.36 -5.51 14.92
CA PRO A 31 -0.19 -6.32 14.58
C PRO A 31 -0.57 -7.78 14.30
N GLY A 32 -0.11 -8.29 13.16
CA GLY A 32 -0.45 -9.63 12.67
C GLY A 32 -1.47 -9.62 11.54
N ASP A 33 -2.24 -8.55 11.38
CA ASP A 33 -3.05 -8.34 10.17
C ASP A 33 -2.15 -8.19 8.94
N ALA A 34 -2.71 -8.53 7.77
CA ALA A 34 -2.05 -8.27 6.51
C ALA A 34 -1.80 -6.77 6.32
N THR A 35 -0.61 -6.42 5.84
CA THR A 35 -0.20 -5.04 5.52
C THR A 35 0.04 -4.83 4.04
N LEU A 36 0.23 -5.90 3.28
CA LEU A 36 0.63 -5.87 1.88
C LEU A 36 -0.30 -6.72 1.05
N SER A 37 -0.69 -6.21 -0.11
CA SER A 37 -1.24 -7.01 -1.18
C SER A 37 -0.17 -7.26 -2.25
N ILE A 38 0.23 -8.51 -2.47
CA ILE A 38 1.29 -8.89 -3.39
C ILE A 38 0.77 -9.92 -4.38
N GLY A 39 1.13 -9.73 -5.65
CA GLY A 39 0.94 -10.75 -6.65
C GLY A 39 1.93 -10.69 -7.79
N VAL A 40 1.84 -11.69 -8.65
CA VAL A 40 2.77 -11.90 -9.75
C VAL A 40 1.99 -12.03 -11.04
N ASP A 41 2.37 -11.23 -12.02
CA ASP A 41 1.95 -11.40 -13.40
C ASP A 41 3.11 -11.96 -14.22
N ALA A 42 2.81 -12.68 -15.29
CA ALA A 42 3.80 -13.17 -16.24
C ALA A 42 3.38 -12.94 -17.68
N ILE A 43 4.37 -12.74 -18.55
CA ILE A 43 4.20 -12.69 -20.00
C ILE A 43 4.84 -13.91 -20.65
N SER A 44 4.24 -14.41 -21.73
CA SER A 44 4.74 -15.56 -22.47
C SER A 44 4.42 -15.41 -23.95
N PRO A 45 5.29 -15.86 -24.87
CA PRO A 45 4.97 -15.90 -26.30
C PRO A 45 3.75 -16.76 -26.66
N ARG A 46 3.24 -17.56 -25.71
CA ARG A 46 2.10 -18.47 -25.91
C ARG A 46 0.74 -17.83 -25.65
N TRP A 47 0.69 -16.62 -25.09
CA TRP A 47 -0.55 -15.88 -24.87
C TRP A 47 -0.30 -14.38 -25.09
N GLU A 48 -1.38 -13.62 -25.24
CA GLU A 48 -1.29 -12.18 -25.47
C GLU A 48 -1.19 -11.43 -24.13
N GLY A 49 -0.15 -10.61 -24.00
CA GLY A 49 0.02 -9.71 -22.87
C GLY A 49 0.38 -10.37 -21.54
N TRP A 50 0.30 -9.56 -20.48
CA TRP A 50 0.54 -9.99 -19.10
C TRP A 50 -0.67 -10.76 -18.56
N ALA A 51 -0.40 -11.90 -17.92
CA ALA A 51 -1.41 -12.73 -17.26
C ALA A 51 -1.11 -12.82 -15.76
N ARG A 52 -2.13 -12.64 -14.92
CA ARG A 52 -2.00 -12.77 -13.47
C ARG A 52 -1.85 -14.23 -13.07
N LEU A 53 -0.72 -14.60 -12.48
CA LEU A 53 -0.45 -15.96 -12.01
C LEU A 53 -1.05 -16.21 -10.62
N THR A 54 -1.22 -15.16 -9.83
CA THR A 54 -1.67 -15.24 -8.43
C THR A 54 -3.17 -15.00 -8.27
N SER A 55 -4.00 -15.26 -9.29
CA SER A 55 -5.45 -15.03 -9.21
C SER A 55 -6.16 -15.92 -8.19
N ASP A 56 -5.62 -17.14 -7.99
CA ASP A 56 -6.28 -18.21 -7.25
C ASP A 56 -5.67 -18.43 -5.85
N VAL A 57 -4.74 -17.56 -5.43
CA VAL A 57 -4.04 -17.65 -4.14
C VAL A 57 -4.33 -16.41 -3.29
N PRO A 58 -4.16 -16.50 -1.96
CA PRO A 58 -4.15 -15.32 -1.11
C PRO A 58 -3.14 -14.30 -1.65
N HIS A 59 -3.59 -13.05 -1.76
CA HIS A 59 -2.77 -11.93 -2.19
C HIS A 59 -2.45 -10.99 -1.04
N GLU A 60 -3.05 -11.17 0.14
CA GLU A 60 -2.83 -10.33 1.31
C GLU A 60 -1.91 -11.04 2.30
N PHE A 61 -0.84 -10.36 2.71
CA PHE A 61 0.22 -10.91 3.54
C PHE A 61 0.58 -9.93 4.65
N ALA A 62 0.84 -10.45 5.85
CA ALA A 62 1.57 -9.68 6.85
C ALA A 62 3.04 -9.60 6.42
N ALA A 63 3.79 -8.58 6.85
CA ALA A 63 5.20 -8.46 6.46
C ALA A 63 6.04 -9.68 6.89
N GLY A 64 5.70 -10.33 8.01
CA GLY A 64 6.34 -11.57 8.44
C GLY A 64 6.06 -12.79 7.56
N ASP A 65 5.08 -12.71 6.65
CA ASP A 65 4.78 -13.77 5.68
C ASP A 65 5.56 -13.59 4.35
N VAL A 66 6.33 -12.50 4.23
CA VAL A 66 7.05 -12.13 3.01
C VAL A 66 8.55 -12.22 3.23
N GLU A 67 9.21 -13.08 2.46
CA GLU A 67 10.65 -13.30 2.55
C GLU A 67 11.33 -13.12 1.19
N LEU A 68 12.48 -12.45 1.19
CA LEU A 68 13.42 -12.41 0.07
C LEU A 68 14.62 -13.28 0.41
N LEU A 69 14.87 -14.30 -0.39
CA LEU A 69 15.91 -15.30 -0.12
C LEU A 69 16.91 -15.38 -1.27
N GLU A 70 18.17 -15.57 -0.92
CA GLU A 70 19.20 -15.94 -1.90
C GLU A 70 19.28 -17.47 -1.96
N THR A 71 19.12 -18.04 -3.15
CA THR A 71 19.25 -19.50 -3.34
C THR A 71 20.28 -19.82 -4.41
N VAL A 72 20.68 -21.09 -4.47
CA VAL A 72 21.58 -21.59 -5.53
C VAL A 72 20.98 -21.44 -6.94
N ALA A 73 19.66 -21.33 -7.05
CA ALA A 73 18.95 -21.17 -8.32
C ALA A 73 18.69 -19.69 -8.69
N GLY A 74 19.02 -18.76 -7.79
CA GLY A 74 18.73 -17.34 -7.93
C GLY A 74 18.00 -16.77 -6.71
N ASP A 75 17.72 -15.48 -6.75
CA ASP A 75 16.90 -14.82 -5.72
C ASP A 75 15.45 -15.32 -5.79
N GLU A 76 14.80 -15.45 -4.64
CA GLU A 76 13.41 -15.86 -4.53
C GLU A 76 12.60 -14.86 -3.71
N LEU A 77 11.37 -14.60 -4.14
CA LEU A 77 10.33 -13.99 -3.33
C LEU A 77 9.39 -15.11 -2.87
N ARG A 78 9.21 -15.22 -1.55
CA ARG A 78 8.26 -16.14 -0.92
C ARG A 78 7.20 -15.32 -0.19
N CYS A 79 5.94 -15.53 -0.54
CA CYS A 79 4.81 -14.93 0.14
C CYS A 79 3.94 -16.08 0.63
N LEU A 80 4.05 -16.44 1.91
CA LEU A 80 3.48 -17.66 2.49
C LEU A 80 2.79 -17.34 3.82
N CYS A 81 1.47 -17.22 3.79
CA CYS A 81 0.64 -16.88 4.95
C CYS A 81 0.47 -18.08 5.88
N ALA A 82 0.50 -17.89 7.19
CA ALA A 82 0.12 -18.91 8.18
C ALA A 82 -1.29 -18.63 8.74
N PRO A 83 -2.37 -19.08 8.09
CA PRO A 83 -3.75 -18.69 8.43
C PRO A 83 -4.25 -19.26 9.76
N HIS A 84 -3.56 -20.27 10.30
CA HIS A 84 -3.97 -21.00 11.49
C HIS A 84 -2.80 -21.15 12.45
N ALA A 85 -2.88 -20.50 13.61
CA ALA A 85 -1.83 -20.52 14.62
C ALA A 85 -1.48 -21.94 15.09
N ASP A 86 -2.47 -22.85 15.11
CA ASP A 86 -2.31 -24.24 15.54
C ASP A 86 -1.70 -25.16 14.46
N THR A 87 -1.64 -24.72 13.21
CA THR A 87 -1.07 -25.49 12.09
C THR A 87 -0.07 -24.66 11.26
N PRO A 88 0.98 -24.11 11.90
CA PRO A 88 1.90 -23.14 11.26
C PRO A 88 2.77 -23.71 10.13
N ALA A 89 2.77 -25.04 9.97
CA ALA A 89 3.46 -25.73 8.88
C ALA A 89 2.69 -25.67 7.56
N TYR A 90 1.36 -25.47 7.58
CA TYR A 90 0.56 -25.26 6.37
C TYR A 90 0.53 -23.79 6.03
N ARG A 91 1.14 -23.41 4.90
CA ARG A 91 1.25 -22.02 4.48
C ARG A 91 0.85 -21.83 3.01
N PRO A 92 -0.40 -21.44 2.72
CA PRO A 92 -0.80 -21.08 1.36
C PRO A 92 -0.12 -19.79 0.90
N GLY A 93 0.07 -19.66 -0.42
CA GLY A 93 0.69 -18.50 -1.05
C GLY A 93 1.45 -18.88 -2.31
N PHE A 94 2.57 -18.21 -2.57
CA PHE A 94 3.40 -18.49 -3.74
C PHE A 94 4.90 -18.29 -3.47
N VAL A 95 5.69 -18.89 -4.35
CA VAL A 95 7.13 -18.68 -4.45
C VAL A 95 7.45 -18.39 -5.90
N VAL A 96 8.25 -17.36 -6.16
CA VAL A 96 8.74 -17.02 -7.49
C VAL A 96 10.24 -16.80 -7.46
N THR A 97 10.95 -17.42 -8.39
CA THR A 97 12.35 -17.08 -8.66
C THR A 97 12.38 -15.74 -9.39
N LEU A 98 13.09 -14.78 -8.80
CA LEU A 98 13.20 -13.42 -9.27
C LEU A 98 14.18 -13.31 -10.43
N GLU A 99 13.90 -12.41 -11.37
CA GLU A 99 14.89 -12.07 -12.39
C GLU A 99 16.05 -11.27 -11.79
N PRO A 100 17.27 -11.38 -12.35
CA PRO A 100 18.43 -10.66 -11.85
C PRO A 100 18.16 -9.17 -11.67
N GLY A 101 18.42 -8.66 -10.45
CA GLY A 101 18.24 -7.27 -10.08
C GLY A 101 16.86 -6.90 -9.52
N MET A 102 15.82 -7.74 -9.66
CA MET A 102 14.49 -7.45 -9.08
C MET A 102 14.54 -7.38 -7.55
N ARG A 103 15.36 -8.23 -6.92
CA ARG A 103 15.50 -8.28 -5.47
C ARG A 103 15.85 -6.93 -4.85
N ALA A 104 16.81 -6.19 -5.42
CA ALA A 104 17.22 -4.90 -4.88
C ALA A 104 16.07 -3.87 -4.85
N PHE A 105 15.20 -3.91 -5.86
CA PHE A 105 14.00 -3.07 -5.88
C PHE A 105 12.96 -3.56 -4.86
N LEU A 106 12.78 -4.87 -4.70
CA LEU A 106 11.87 -5.42 -3.68
C LEU A 106 12.33 -5.09 -2.26
N GLU A 107 13.63 -5.18 -1.97
CA GLU A 107 14.22 -4.79 -0.68
C GLU A 107 13.98 -3.31 -0.36
N THR A 108 13.97 -2.46 -1.40
CA THR A 108 13.70 -1.03 -1.26
C THR A 108 12.21 -0.73 -1.12
N GLU A 109 11.36 -1.37 -1.92
CA GLU A 109 9.95 -0.97 -2.05
C GLU A 109 9.01 -1.68 -1.07
N LEU A 110 9.29 -2.92 -0.65
CA LEU A 110 8.42 -3.65 0.31
C LEU A 110 8.23 -2.87 1.63
N PRO A 111 9.29 -2.40 2.33
CA PRO A 111 9.11 -1.65 3.57
C PRO A 111 8.41 -0.31 3.35
N ARG A 112 8.61 0.32 2.18
CA ARG A 112 7.98 1.59 1.84
C ARG A 112 6.48 1.43 1.63
N VAL A 113 6.05 0.39 0.92
CA VAL A 113 4.62 0.11 0.73
C VAL A 113 3.96 -0.33 2.04
N GLU A 114 4.65 -1.10 2.89
CA GLU A 114 4.15 -1.43 4.23
C GLU A 114 3.95 -0.16 5.08
N ARG A 115 4.90 0.78 5.03
CA ARG A 115 4.78 2.08 5.71
C ARG A 115 3.56 2.87 5.23
N VAL A 116 3.16 2.76 3.96
CA VAL A 116 1.91 3.38 3.46
C VAL A 116 0.70 2.83 4.21
N THR A 117 0.58 1.51 4.38
CA THR A 117 -0.51 0.88 5.14
C THR A 117 -0.57 1.40 6.58
N HIS A 118 0.57 1.43 7.27
CA HIS A 118 0.62 1.92 8.65
C HIS A 118 0.32 3.41 8.76
N LEU A 119 0.83 4.23 7.84
CA LEU A 119 0.55 5.66 7.81
C LEU A 119 -0.95 5.92 7.55
N ALA A 120 -1.56 5.21 6.61
CA ALA A 120 -2.99 5.31 6.33
C ALA A 120 -3.84 4.93 7.56
N ALA A 121 -3.46 3.88 8.28
CA ALA A 121 -4.12 3.49 9.53
C ALA A 121 -3.96 4.54 10.63
N ALA A 122 -2.76 5.13 10.77
CA ALA A 122 -2.51 6.20 11.73
C ALA A 122 -3.31 7.47 11.40
N LEU A 123 -3.41 7.82 10.10
CA LEU A 123 -4.29 8.88 9.61
C LEU A 123 -5.75 8.61 9.95
N ARG A 124 -6.24 7.39 9.72
CA ARG A 124 -7.61 7.01 10.11
C ARG A 124 -7.86 7.29 11.58
N THR A 125 -7.00 6.77 12.46
CA THR A 125 -7.13 6.97 13.91
C THR A 125 -7.12 8.46 14.30
N ALA A 126 -6.34 9.29 13.60
CA ALA A 126 -6.28 10.73 13.86
C ALA A 126 -7.49 11.49 13.30
N VAL A 127 -8.04 11.09 12.16
CA VAL A 127 -9.14 11.78 11.46
C VAL A 127 -10.50 11.46 12.08
N GLU A 128 -10.75 10.21 12.47
CA GLU A 128 -12.07 9.75 12.93
C GLU A 128 -12.70 10.60 14.05
N PRO A 129 -11.97 11.05 15.10
CA PRO A 129 -12.51 11.93 16.14
C PRO A 129 -13.07 13.26 15.61
N HIS A 130 -12.53 13.75 14.48
CA HIS A 130 -12.90 15.04 13.90
C HIS A 130 -14.09 14.96 12.94
N LEU A 131 -14.50 13.75 12.54
CA LEU A 131 -15.66 13.57 11.67
C LEU A 131 -16.98 13.74 12.43
N GLY A 132 -16.99 13.61 13.76
CA GLY A 132 -18.20 13.71 14.58
C GLY A 132 -19.27 12.66 14.25
N ARG A 133 -18.91 11.61 13.50
CA ARG A 133 -19.80 10.52 13.08
C ARG A 133 -19.86 9.44 14.16
N THR A 134 -21.04 8.83 14.31
CA THR A 134 -21.22 7.68 15.20
C THR A 134 -20.76 6.40 14.49
N LEU A 135 -20.01 5.57 15.19
CA LEU A 135 -19.61 4.26 14.69
C LEU A 135 -20.86 3.39 14.42
N PRO A 136 -20.99 2.78 13.22
CA PRO A 136 -22.08 1.85 12.94
C PRO A 136 -22.07 0.66 13.90
N GLU A 137 -23.23 0.06 14.17
CA GLU A 137 -23.44 -1.01 15.17
C GLU A 137 -22.52 -2.24 15.00
N TYR A 138 -22.01 -2.47 13.78
CA TYR A 138 -21.02 -3.51 13.45
C TYR A 138 -19.84 -2.96 12.63
N GLY A 139 -19.70 -1.64 12.60
CA GLY A 139 -18.60 -0.95 11.94
C GLY A 139 -17.36 -0.94 12.82
N TRP A 140 -16.20 -1.05 12.20
CA TRP A 140 -14.91 -0.89 12.87
C TRP A 140 -14.29 0.49 12.62
N THR A 141 -14.88 1.28 11.72
CA THR A 141 -14.44 2.63 11.32
C THR A 141 -15.67 3.48 10.97
N THR A 142 -15.57 4.79 11.15
CA THR A 142 -16.58 5.77 10.70
C THR A 142 -16.30 6.30 9.29
N LEU A 143 -15.16 5.92 8.70
CA LEU A 143 -14.80 6.27 7.34
C LEU A 143 -15.57 5.42 6.33
N LEU A 144 -15.98 6.09 5.25
CA LEU A 144 -16.57 5.45 4.09
C LEU A 144 -15.47 4.76 3.25
N PRO A 145 -15.81 3.76 2.42
CA PRO A 145 -14.82 3.04 1.62
C PRO A 145 -13.91 3.96 0.78
N HIS A 146 -14.47 4.97 0.12
CA HIS A 146 -13.69 5.91 -0.71
C HIS A 146 -12.80 6.84 0.13
N GLU A 147 -13.20 7.17 1.36
CA GLU A 147 -12.39 7.96 2.29
C GLU A 147 -11.18 7.15 2.77
N ARG A 148 -11.35 5.86 3.04
CA ARG A 148 -10.22 4.96 3.37
C ARG A 148 -9.23 4.85 2.21
N SER A 149 -9.73 4.71 0.98
CA SER A 149 -8.87 4.75 -0.22
C SER A 149 -8.15 6.09 -0.36
N ALA A 150 -8.82 7.21 -0.07
CA ALA A 150 -8.19 8.52 -0.08
C ALA A 150 -7.05 8.64 0.94
N LEU A 151 -7.21 8.11 2.16
CA LEU A 151 -6.13 8.09 3.15
C LEU A 151 -4.91 7.27 2.70
N VAL A 152 -5.15 6.11 2.06
CA VAL A 152 -4.08 5.30 1.46
C VAL A 152 -3.38 6.07 0.36
N ALA A 153 -4.11 6.75 -0.53
CA ALA A 153 -3.53 7.55 -1.58
C ALA A 153 -2.69 8.72 -1.05
N ILE A 154 -3.14 9.41 0.01
CA ILE A 154 -2.36 10.46 0.68
C ILE A 154 -1.05 9.87 1.21
N ALA A 155 -1.13 8.76 1.95
CA ALA A 155 0.04 8.08 2.51
C ALA A 155 1.01 7.60 1.41
N ALA A 156 0.50 7.11 0.28
CA ALA A 156 1.32 6.70 -0.87
C ALA A 156 2.03 7.88 -1.52
N ARG A 157 1.37 9.03 -1.68
CA ARG A 157 2.01 10.25 -2.22
C ARG A 157 3.13 10.76 -1.32
N ASP A 158 2.93 10.71 0.00
CA ASP A 158 3.97 11.06 0.97
C ASP A 158 5.15 10.08 0.90
N VAL A 159 4.91 8.79 1.13
CA VAL A 159 5.98 7.78 1.33
C VAL A 159 6.64 7.35 0.02
N LEU A 160 5.85 7.10 -1.04
CA LEU A 160 6.37 6.56 -2.30
C LEU A 160 6.89 7.66 -3.23
N ASN A 161 6.22 8.82 -3.25
CA ASN A 161 6.55 9.93 -4.15
C ASN A 161 7.32 11.07 -3.45
N GLY A 162 7.42 11.08 -2.12
CA GLY A 162 8.14 12.12 -1.37
C GLY A 162 7.43 13.48 -1.42
N TYR A 163 6.11 13.50 -1.61
CA TYR A 163 5.38 14.75 -1.66
C TYR A 163 5.27 15.37 -0.27
N PRO A 164 5.43 16.70 -0.14
CA PRO A 164 5.08 17.39 1.10
C PRO A 164 3.63 17.09 1.50
N PRO A 165 3.28 17.08 2.81
CA PRO A 165 1.93 16.75 3.29
C PRO A 165 0.78 17.46 2.56
N ALA A 166 0.92 18.75 2.28
CA ALA A 166 -0.08 19.53 1.56
C ALA A 166 -0.28 19.04 0.12
N ASP A 167 0.81 18.73 -0.58
CA ASP A 167 0.77 18.21 -1.96
C ASP A 167 0.30 16.76 -2.00
N ALA A 168 0.68 15.95 -1.00
CA ALA A 168 0.19 14.59 -0.85
C ALA A 168 -1.34 14.56 -0.72
N MET A 169 -1.91 15.46 0.07
CA MET A 169 -3.36 15.65 0.16
C MET A 169 -3.97 16.14 -1.16
N LYS A 170 -3.43 17.22 -1.73
CA LYS A 170 -3.94 17.84 -2.96
C LYS A 170 -3.98 16.88 -4.15
N TYR A 171 -2.98 16.00 -4.27
CA TYR A 171 -2.81 15.08 -5.40
C TYR A 171 -3.19 13.62 -5.08
N ALA A 172 -3.96 13.40 -4.01
CA ALA A 172 -4.40 12.06 -3.62
C ALA A 172 -5.51 11.50 -4.52
N VAL A 173 -6.56 12.28 -4.78
CA VAL A 173 -7.78 11.79 -5.43
C VAL A 173 -8.09 12.58 -6.68
N MET A 174 -7.87 11.99 -7.85
CA MET A 174 -8.35 12.52 -9.13
C MET A 174 -9.76 12.00 -9.39
N LEU A 175 -10.72 12.92 -9.58
CA LEU A 175 -12.09 12.59 -9.93
C LEU A 175 -12.21 12.27 -11.43
N HIS A 176 -13.30 11.60 -11.80
CA HIS A 176 -13.57 11.24 -13.19
C HIS A 176 -13.68 12.44 -14.15
N ASP A 177 -14.03 13.63 -13.62
CA ASP A 177 -14.16 14.88 -14.37
C ASP A 177 -12.82 15.66 -14.46
N GLY A 178 -11.72 15.09 -13.95
CA GLY A 178 -10.38 15.67 -13.97
C GLY A 178 -10.12 16.70 -12.88
N ARG A 179 -11.05 16.93 -11.94
CA ARG A 179 -10.80 17.75 -10.75
C ARG A 179 -10.16 16.93 -9.63
N TRP A 180 -9.43 17.60 -8.76
CA TRP A 180 -8.92 17.00 -7.52
C TRP A 180 -10.00 17.01 -6.44
N GLY A 181 -10.13 15.90 -5.71
CA GLY A 181 -11.10 15.75 -4.62
C GLY A 181 -10.81 16.68 -3.44
N PHE A 182 -9.55 17.03 -3.22
CA PHE A 182 -9.11 18.01 -2.23
C PHE A 182 -8.54 19.24 -2.92
N SER A 183 -8.96 20.44 -2.51
CA SER A 183 -8.45 21.67 -3.10
C SER A 183 -8.47 22.86 -2.15
N ASP A 184 -7.66 23.87 -2.46
CA ASP A 184 -7.64 25.15 -1.72
C ASP A 184 -8.89 25.99 -2.00
N GLU A 185 -9.56 25.77 -3.14
CA GLU A 185 -10.79 26.47 -3.55
C GLU A 185 -12.06 25.84 -2.95
N GLY A 186 -11.90 24.69 -2.29
CA GLY A 186 -12.97 23.88 -1.73
C GLY A 186 -12.83 22.42 -2.14
N ASP A 187 -13.06 21.52 -1.19
CA ASP A 187 -13.06 20.09 -1.45
C ASP A 187 -14.34 19.67 -2.18
N ASP A 188 -14.26 18.58 -2.94
CA ASP A 188 -15.44 17.99 -3.55
C ASP A 188 -16.44 17.55 -2.45
N PRO A 189 -17.76 17.69 -2.64
CA PRO A 189 -18.74 17.43 -1.58
C PRO A 189 -18.63 16.05 -0.92
N GLN A 190 -18.19 15.03 -1.64
CA GLN A 190 -18.00 13.68 -1.10
C GLN A 190 -16.78 13.52 -0.18
N TYR A 191 -15.86 14.50 -0.20
CA TYR A 191 -14.62 14.54 0.58
C TYR A 191 -14.56 15.72 1.55
N ALA A 192 -15.55 16.62 1.58
CA ALA A 192 -15.50 17.86 2.36
C ALA A 192 -15.28 17.63 3.87
N GLU A 193 -15.98 16.66 4.46
CA GLU A 193 -15.80 16.32 5.88
C GLU A 193 -14.40 15.74 6.14
N LEU A 194 -13.97 14.80 5.29
CA LEU A 194 -12.63 14.21 5.38
C LEU A 194 -11.54 15.28 5.22
N GLY A 195 -11.69 16.18 4.27
CA GLY A 195 -10.73 17.25 4.01
C GLY A 195 -10.67 18.27 5.15
N ALA A 196 -11.78 18.57 5.80
CA ALA A 196 -11.80 19.40 7.01
C ALA A 196 -11.07 18.72 8.19
N ALA A 197 -11.26 17.41 8.36
CA ALA A 197 -10.59 16.61 9.38
C ALA A 197 -9.07 16.46 9.10
N LEU A 198 -8.68 16.24 7.84
CA LEU A 198 -7.27 16.14 7.42
C LEU A 198 -6.46 17.41 7.70
N ARG A 199 -7.12 18.58 7.70
CA ARG A 199 -6.50 19.88 7.99
C ARG A 199 -6.43 20.21 9.49
N GLN A 200 -6.84 19.30 10.38
CA GLN A 200 -6.69 19.51 11.82
C GLN A 200 -5.21 19.49 12.23
N PRO A 201 -4.79 20.27 13.25
CA PRO A 201 -3.38 20.42 13.62
C PRO A 201 -2.68 19.11 14.01
N ASP A 202 -3.38 18.21 14.69
CA ASP A 202 -2.88 16.89 15.09
C ASP A 202 -2.70 15.95 13.89
N VAL A 203 -3.62 15.98 12.93
CA VAL A 203 -3.53 15.18 11.69
C VAL A 203 -2.41 15.69 10.78
N THR A 204 -2.27 17.01 10.63
CA THR A 204 -1.19 17.62 9.83
C THR A 204 0.19 17.40 10.45
N ALA A 205 0.29 17.41 11.78
CA ALA A 205 1.53 17.06 12.49
C ALA A 205 1.95 15.61 12.21
N LEU A 206 1.00 14.69 12.09
CA LEU A 206 1.27 13.28 11.78
C LEU A 206 1.92 13.13 10.40
N LEU A 207 1.35 13.75 9.36
CA LEU A 207 1.93 13.76 8.01
C LEU A 207 3.32 14.41 7.99
N THR A 208 3.50 15.50 8.74
CA THR A 208 4.81 16.19 8.81
C THR A 208 5.87 15.33 9.51
N SER A 209 5.49 14.57 10.53
CA SER A 209 6.39 13.65 11.24
C SER A 209 6.72 12.40 10.43
N ALA A 210 5.78 11.94 9.59
CA ALA A 210 6.00 10.84 8.66
C ALA A 210 6.95 11.23 7.52
N ALA A 211 6.98 12.49 7.09
CA ALA A 211 7.91 12.98 6.08
C ALA A 211 9.38 13.10 6.55
N ALA A 212 9.65 12.97 7.87
CA ALA A 212 11.02 12.99 8.37
C ALA A 212 11.74 11.68 7.98
N PRO A 213 12.93 11.75 7.35
CA PRO A 213 13.68 10.55 6.99
C PRO A 213 13.99 9.76 8.25
N THR A 214 13.53 8.52 8.28
CA THR A 214 13.94 7.56 9.29
C THR A 214 15.43 7.28 9.08
N ALA A 215 16.22 7.18 10.14
CA ALA A 215 17.67 6.94 10.06
C ALA A 215 18.09 5.65 9.31
N ALA A 216 17.12 4.84 8.89
CA ALA A 216 17.27 3.69 8.01
C ALA A 216 17.43 4.07 6.52
N ASP A 217 16.95 5.24 6.09
CA ASP A 217 16.99 5.69 4.67
C ASP A 217 18.33 6.37 4.29
N ALA A 218 19.26 6.49 5.23
CA ALA A 218 20.53 7.23 5.08
C ALA A 218 21.78 6.33 5.08
N ARG A 219 21.62 5.02 4.82
CA ARG A 219 22.74 4.06 4.76
C ARG A 219 22.81 3.34 3.43
#